data_AF-A0A850IX69-F1
#
_entry.id   AF-A0A850IX69-F1
#
_cell.length_a   1.000
_cell.length_b   1.000
_cell.length_c   1.000
_cell.angle_alpha   90.00
_cell.angle_beta   90.00
_cell.angle_gamma   90.00
#
_symmetry.space_group_name_H-M   'P 1'
#
loop_
_entity.id
_entity.type
_entity.pdbx_description
1 polymer ?
#
loop_
_entity_poly.entity_id
_entity_poly.type
_entity_poly.pdbx_seq_one_letter_code
_entity_poly.pdbx_strand_id
1 'polypeptide(L)' 'MSRGDELKELASDLSRAVETARSVGLPTTVYLLSMALVEVREAARAADEEDDDGAA' A
#
# COMPACT_ATOMS: atom_id res chain seq x y z
N MET A 1 -10.12 13.34 -3.35
CA MET A 1 -9.49 12.04 -3.62
C MET A 1 -10.40 10.99 -3.01
N SER A 2 -10.55 9.83 -3.66
CA SER A 2 -11.27 8.70 -3.04
C SER A 2 -10.38 8.03 -1.99
N ARG A 3 -10.98 7.25 -1.09
CA ARG A 3 -10.22 6.40 -0.15
C ARG A 3 -9.29 5.44 -0.90
N GLY A 4 -9.72 4.91 -2.05
CA GLY A 4 -8.90 4.07 -2.91
C GLY A 4 -7.68 4.80 -3.48
N ASP A 5 -7.83 6.08 -3.88
CA ASP A 5 -6.72 6.91 -4.37
C ASP A 5 -5.68 7.14 -3.26
N GLU A 6 -6.12 7.44 -2.04
CA GLU A 6 -5.23 7.64 -0.88
C GLU A 6 -4.46 6.35 -0.55
N LEU A 7 -5.11 5.19 -0.63
CA LEU A 7 -4.46 3.88 -0.41
C LEU A 7 -3.45 3.55 -1.51
N LYS A 8 -3.73 3.91 -2.76
CA LYS A 8 -2.79 3.73 -3.89
C LYS A 8 -1.55 4.62 -3.74
N GLU A 9 -1.73 5.87 -3.30
CA GLU A 9 -0.62 6.77 -2.99
C GLU A 9 0.23 6.23 -1.83
N LEU A 10 -0.40 5.80 -0.74
CA LEU A 10 0.30 5.21 0.41
C LEU A 10 1.07 3.94 0.01
N ALA A 11 0.52 3.08 -0.85
CA ALA A 11 1.22 1.91 -1.36
C ALA A 11 2.47 2.29 -2.19
N SER A 12 2.40 3.37 -2.96
CA SER A 12 3.54 3.90 -3.71
C SER A 12 4.65 4.39 -2.77
N ASP A 13 4.29 5.15 -1.74
CA ASP A 13 5.23 5.66 -0.74
C ASP A 13 5.90 4.54 0.05
N LEU A 14 5.12 3.54 0.49
CA LEU A 14 5.65 2.36 1.17
C LEU A 14 6.61 1.57 0.29
N SER A 15 6.31 1.42 -1.01
CA SER A 15 7.22 0.77 -1.96
C SER A 15 8.56 1.50 -2.04
N ARG A 16 8.55 2.83 -2.16
CA ARG A 16 9.78 3.65 -2.17
C ARG A 16 10.54 3.55 -0.85
N ALA A 17 9.83 3.50 0.28
CA ALA A 17 10.44 3.33 1.60
C ALA A 17 11.11 1.96 1.76
N VAL A 18 10.50 0.88 1.23
CA VAL A 18 11.11 -0.47 1.21
C VAL A 18 12.42 -0.46 0.43
N GLU A 19 12.45 0.16 -0.77
CA GLU A 19 13.66 0.27 -1.58
C GLU A 19 14.77 1.05 -0.86
N THR A 20 14.39 2.13 -0.18
CA THR A 20 15.32 2.95 0.62
C THR A 20 15.87 2.16 1.82
N ALA A 21 15.00 1.47 2.57
CA ALA A 21 15.42 0.65 3.71
C ALA A 21 16.33 -0.51 3.28
N ARG A 22 16.07 -1.08 2.10
CA ARG A 22 16.91 -2.13 1.52
C ARG A 22 18.28 -1.58 1.14
N SER A 23 18.35 -0.41 0.51
CA SER A 23 19.62 0.17 0.04
C SER A 23 20.54 0.59 1.19
N VAL A 24 19.98 0.99 2.33
CA VAL A 24 20.76 1.37 3.53
C VAL A 24 20.99 0.22 4.53
N GLY A 25 20.61 -1.01 4.19
CA GLY A 25 20.93 -2.19 4.98
C GLY A 25 20.13 -2.33 6.28
N LEU A 26 18.85 -1.94 6.28
CA LEU A 26 17.95 -2.05 7.44
C LEU A 26 16.96 -3.23 7.28
N PRO A 27 17.37 -4.50 7.51
CA PRO A 27 16.56 -5.67 7.20
C PRO A 27 15.24 -5.75 7.99
N THR A 28 15.26 -5.39 9.28
CA THR A 28 14.03 -5.36 10.10
C THR A 28 13.05 -4.31 9.59
N THR A 29 13.55 -3.14 9.17
CA THR A 29 12.71 -2.08 8.59
C THR A 29 12.11 -2.52 7.26
N VAL A 30 12.88 -3.20 6.41
CA VAL A 30 12.36 -3.80 5.16
C VAL A 30 11.21 -4.76 5.46
N TYR A 31 11.36 -5.63 6.46
CA TYR A 31 10.30 -6.56 6.85
C TYR A 31 9.01 -5.84 7.27
N LEU A 32 9.12 -4.85 8.18
CA LEU A 32 7.96 -4.11 8.67
C LEU A 32 7.26 -3.31 7.56
N LEU A 33 8.03 -2.62 6.72
CA LEU A 33 7.47 -1.85 5.59
C LEU A 33 6.84 -2.76 4.53
N SER A 34 7.43 -3.93 4.28
CA SER A 34 6.86 -4.90 3.33
C SER A 34 5.54 -5.47 3.84
N MET A 35 5.43 -5.71 5.14
CA MET A 35 4.18 -6.15 5.77
C MET A 35 3.09 -5.07 5.65
N ALA A 36 3.41 -3.82 6.01
CA ALA A 36 2.50 -2.70 5.87
C ALA A 36 2.06 -2.49 4.40
N LEU A 37 2.98 -2.65 3.44
CA LEU A 37 2.66 -2.55 2.01
C LEU A 37 1.65 -3.61 1.55
N VAL A 38 1.72 -4.83 2.08
CA VAL A 38 0.73 -5.88 1.78
C VAL A 38 -0.64 -5.49 2.29
N GLU A 39 -0.75 -5.06 3.55
CA GLU A 39 -2.01 -4.63 4.18
C GLU A 39 -2.67 -3.48 3.40
N VAL A 40 -1.88 -2.46 3.01
CA VAL A 40 -2.41 -1.32 2.23
C VAL A 40 -2.88 -1.74 0.84
N ARG A 41 -2.19 -2.68 0.18
CA ARG A 41 -2.61 -3.20 -1.13
C ARG A 41 -3.90 -4.00 -1.05
N GLU A 42 -4.10 -4.76 0.02
CA GLU A 42 -5.36 -5.47 0.27
C GLU A 42 -6.50 -4.50 0.53
N ALA A 43 -6.27 -3.48 1.36
CA ALA A 43 -7.25 -2.42 1.59
C ALA A 43 -7.60 -1.64 0.31
N ALA A 44 -6.62 -1.36 -0.55
CA ALA A 44 -6.84 -0.67 -1.82
C ALA A 44 -7.73 -1.50 -2.77
N ARG A 45 -7.52 -2.82 -2.85
CA ARG A 45 -8.36 -3.72 -3.65
C ARG A 45 -9.79 -3.77 -3.13
N ALA A 46 -9.96 -3.88 -1.81
CA ALA A 46 -11.29 -3.87 -1.21
C ALA A 46 -12.03 -2.54 -1.47
N ALA A 47 -11.32 -1.41 -1.45
CA ALA A 47 -11.91 -0.12 -1.79
C ALA A 47 -12.33 -0.02 -3.26
N ASP A 48 -11.56 -0.60 -4.19
CA ASP A 48 -11.92 -0.64 -5.62
C ASP A 48 -13.15 -1.56 -5.88
N GLU A 49 -13.32 -2.63 -5.09
CA GLU A 49 -14.49 -3.53 -5.18
C GLU A 49 -15.78 -2.88 -4.64
N GLU A 50 -15.69 -2.07 -3.58
CA GLU A 50 -16.84 -1.33 -3.02
C GLU A 50 -17.38 -0.24 -3.97
N ASP A 51 -16.53 0.33 -4.84
CA ASP A 51 -16.92 1.38 -5.80
C ASP A 51 -17.64 0.81 -7.05
N ASP A 52 -17.52 -0.50 -7.36
CA ASP A 52 -18.13 -1.14 -8.55
C ASP A 52 -19.58 -1.64 -8.30
N ASP A 53 -19.98 -1.81 -7.04
CA ASP A 53 -21.30 -2.34 -6.64
C ASP A 53 -22.43 -1.27 -6.64
N GLY A 54 -22.15 -0.06 -7.14
CA GLY A 54 -23.08 1.07 -7.22
C GLY A 54 -24.02 1.09 -8.45
N ALA A 55 -24.01 0.05 -9.28
CA ALA A 55 -24.86 -0.06 -10.48
C ALA A 55 -25.87 -1.22 -10.36
N ALA A 56 -26.92 -1.02 -9.58
CA ALA A 56 -28.10 -1.91 -9.54
C ALA A 56 -29.40 -1.12 -9.67
#